data_AF-A0A4Q0YJP7-F1
#
_entry.id   AF-A0A4Q0YJP7-F1
#
_cell.length_a   1.000
_cell.length_b   1.000
_cell.length_c   1.000
_cell.angle_alpha   90.00
_cell.angle_beta   90.00
_cell.angle_gamma   90.00
#
_symmetry.space_group_name_H-M   'P 1'
#
loop_
_entity.id
_entity.type
_entity.pdbx_description
1 polymer ?
#
loop_
_entity_poly.entity_id
_entity_poly.type
_entity_poly.pdbx_seq_one_letter_code
_entity_poly.pdbx_strand_id
1 'polypeptide(L)'
;MTLLASSALQSLPDPTVIESPDFESLLSEVKQDILRFAPELKDAMELESEPASKIAQAIAYRVMHERHLANSQALALMLAKAMGPQLDHLGSLPFIRTSRKLLRVEDKTKNPPLPAEYENDTEYRARLQLALEGYSTAGPIGAYIYHGLAAHQDVKDIAIDAPTFSRYKVPPSVAASLPSHALLLTTDYDAGLTNPAPGDVAITVLSRKDNGKPTSDVMKAVSLRLNDDAIRPLTDRPSFALQLS
;
A
#
# COMPACT_ATOMS: atom_id res chain seq x y z
N MET A 1 -11.47 -12.06 0.60
CA MET A 1 -10.54 -12.00 1.77
C MET A 1 -9.49 -10.95 1.44
N THR A 2 -9.85 -9.67 1.60
CA THR A 2 -9.08 -8.55 1.04
C THR A 2 -9.06 -7.45 2.10
N LEU A 3 -7.85 -7.10 2.58
CA LEU A 3 -7.47 -6.07 3.59
C LEU A 3 -6.54 -6.64 4.70
N LEU A 4 -5.42 -7.30 4.36
CA LEU A 4 -4.46 -7.75 5.40
C LEU A 4 -2.99 -7.34 5.20
N ALA A 5 -2.62 -6.60 4.16
CA ALA A 5 -1.22 -6.17 4.00
C ALA A 5 -0.91 -4.79 4.61
N SER A 6 -1.87 -3.86 4.63
CA SER A 6 -1.64 -2.48 5.07
C SER A 6 -1.47 -2.36 6.60
N SER A 7 -2.35 -3.00 7.39
CA SER A 7 -2.36 -2.86 8.85
C SER A 7 -1.20 -3.59 9.51
N ALA A 8 -0.82 -4.77 9.01
CA ALA A 8 0.29 -5.54 9.55
C ALA A 8 1.63 -4.80 9.42
N LEU A 9 1.89 -4.17 8.26
CA LEU A 9 3.12 -3.41 8.05
C LEU A 9 3.23 -2.19 8.98
N GLN A 10 2.12 -1.50 9.25
CA GLN A 10 2.11 -0.33 10.13
C GLN A 10 2.22 -0.70 11.62
N SER A 11 1.86 -1.93 11.97
CA SER A 11 1.90 -2.44 13.35
C SER A 11 3.29 -2.85 13.83
N LEU A 12 4.29 -2.90 12.94
CA LEU A 12 5.67 -3.17 13.34
C LEU A 12 6.19 -2.06 14.27
N PRO A 13 7.00 -2.43 15.29
CA PRO A 13 7.65 -1.45 16.15
C PRO A 13 8.56 -0.56 15.30
N ASP A 14 8.60 0.72 15.65
CA ASP A 14 9.47 1.67 14.96
C ASP A 14 10.93 1.29 15.18
N PRO A 15 11.72 1.15 14.10
CA PRO A 15 13.14 0.88 14.24
C PRO A 15 13.86 2.10 14.81
N THR A 16 14.79 1.84 15.72
CA THR A 16 15.71 2.84 16.26
C THR A 16 17.01 2.79 15.45
N VAL A 17 17.34 3.88 14.75
CA VAL A 17 18.61 4.01 14.01
C VAL A 17 19.71 4.53 14.92
N ILE A 18 19.38 5.51 15.76
CA ILE A 18 20.29 6.06 16.76
C ILE A 18 19.70 5.85 18.15
N GLU A 19 20.47 5.24 19.03
CA GLU A 19 20.10 5.07 20.42
C GLU A 19 19.79 6.42 21.08
N SER A 20 18.60 6.51 21.67
CA SER A 20 18.07 7.74 22.26
C SER A 20 17.89 7.56 23.76
N PRO A 21 18.98 7.60 24.54
CA PRO A 21 18.90 7.55 25.99
C PRO A 21 18.19 8.80 26.52
N ASP A 22 17.79 8.74 27.79
CA ASP A 22 17.12 9.85 28.45
C ASP A 22 18.05 11.06 28.63
N PHE A 23 17.44 12.20 28.98
CA PHE A 23 18.14 13.46 29.12
C PHE A 23 19.27 13.43 30.16
N GLU A 24 19.09 12.76 31.30
CA GLU A 24 20.09 12.74 32.38
C GLU A 24 21.31 11.91 31.98
N SER A 25 21.06 10.80 31.30
CA SER A 25 22.12 9.98 30.70
C SER A 25 22.97 10.80 29.71
N LEU A 26 22.32 11.56 28.83
CA LEU A 26 23.00 12.45 27.87
C LEU A 26 23.72 13.61 28.55
N LEU A 27 23.13 14.19 29.59
CA LEU A 27 23.76 15.28 30.35
C LEU A 27 25.05 14.80 31.02
N SER A 28 25.05 13.59 31.57
CA SER A 28 26.24 12.97 32.16
C SER A 28 27.34 12.77 31.11
N GLU A 29 27.00 12.24 29.94
CA GLU A 29 27.92 12.09 28.80
C GLU A 29 28.53 13.44 28.39
N VAL A 30 27.69 14.46 28.19
CA VAL A 30 28.14 15.80 27.80
C VAL A 30 29.03 16.45 28.86
N LYS A 31 28.71 16.30 30.15
CA LYS A 31 29.57 16.80 31.23
C LYS A 31 30.95 16.14 31.21
N GLN A 32 31.01 14.82 30.99
CA GLN A 32 32.28 14.09 30.88
C GLN A 32 33.09 14.56 29.66
N ASP A 33 32.43 14.79 28.52
CA ASP A 33 33.08 15.32 27.32
C ASP A 33 33.64 16.73 27.55
N ILE A 34 32.90 17.62 28.21
CA ILE A 34 33.39 18.95 28.58
C ILE A 34 34.63 18.84 29.47
N LEU A 35 34.59 18.00 30.51
CA LEU A 35 35.70 17.82 31.45
C LEU A 35 36.94 17.18 30.81
N ARG A 36 36.78 16.46 29.70
CA ARG A 36 37.91 15.95 28.92
C ARG A 36 38.74 17.07 28.30
N PHE A 37 38.09 18.15 27.86
CA PHE A 37 38.75 19.29 27.21
C PHE A 37 39.06 20.44 28.18
N ALA A 38 38.28 20.58 29.25
CA ALA A 38 38.44 21.60 30.28
C ALA A 38 38.29 21.00 31.70
N PRO A 39 39.28 20.23 32.18
CA PRO A 39 39.25 19.60 33.51
C PRO A 39 39.07 20.60 34.66
N GLU A 40 39.51 21.85 34.48
CA GLU A 40 39.36 22.93 35.44
C GLU A 40 37.90 23.31 35.74
N LEU A 41 36.95 22.92 34.89
CA LEU A 41 35.52 23.17 35.09
C LEU A 41 34.83 22.13 36.00
N LYS A 42 35.59 21.20 36.59
CA LYS A 42 35.04 20.10 37.41
C LYS A 42 34.10 20.57 38.51
N ASP A 43 34.56 21.48 39.36
CA ASP A 43 33.77 21.96 40.50
C ASP A 43 32.54 22.75 40.04
N ALA A 44 32.66 23.50 38.94
CA ALA A 44 31.55 24.24 38.34
C ALA A 44 30.47 23.29 37.74
N MET A 45 30.87 22.13 37.20
CA MET A 45 29.93 21.14 36.65
C MET A 45 29.08 20.43 37.70
N GLU A 46 29.51 20.42 38.97
CA GLU A 46 28.75 19.83 40.08
C GLU A 46 27.60 20.73 40.53
N LEU A 47 27.67 22.03 40.25
CA LEU A 47 26.68 23.02 40.66
C LEU A 47 25.69 23.31 39.51
N GLU A 48 24.40 23.08 39.73
CA GLU A 48 23.37 23.32 38.70
C GLU A 48 23.16 24.80 38.35
N SER A 49 23.49 25.70 39.30
CA SER A 49 23.38 27.15 39.12
C SER A 49 24.49 27.72 38.23
N GLU A 50 25.58 26.98 38.04
CA GLU A 50 26.71 27.46 37.26
C GLU A 50 26.34 27.56 35.77
N PRO A 51 26.77 28.63 35.08
CA PRO A 51 26.48 28.80 33.65
C PRO A 51 26.95 27.62 32.81
N ALA A 52 28.08 27.02 33.19
CA ALA A 52 28.65 25.89 32.48
C ALA A 52 27.72 24.65 32.55
N SER A 53 27.06 24.39 33.69
CA SER A 53 26.04 23.34 33.82
C SER A 53 24.80 23.62 32.95
N LYS A 54 24.37 24.88 32.82
CA LYS A 54 23.27 25.26 31.92
C LYS A 54 23.63 25.08 30.44
N ILE A 55 24.88 25.36 30.07
CA ILE A 55 25.38 25.09 28.72
C ILE A 55 25.40 23.57 28.45
N ALA A 56 25.87 22.76 29.39
CA ALA A 56 25.83 21.31 29.28
C ALA A 56 24.39 20.78 29.09
N GLN A 57 23.42 21.32 29.85
CA GLN A 57 21.99 21.01 29.68
C GLN A 57 21.47 21.38 28.29
N ALA A 58 21.81 22.57 27.78
CA ALA A 58 21.40 22.99 26.44
C ALA A 58 21.99 22.10 25.34
N ILE A 59 23.25 21.67 25.50
CA ILE A 59 23.90 20.72 24.57
C ILE A 59 23.22 19.36 24.65
N ALA A 60 22.99 18.81 25.85
CA ALA A 60 22.33 17.53 26.04
C ALA A 60 20.92 17.51 25.42
N TYR A 61 20.13 18.58 25.63
CA TYR A 61 18.83 18.75 24.99
C TYR A 61 18.96 18.77 23.45
N ARG A 62 19.95 19.50 22.93
CA ARG A 62 20.19 19.55 21.49
C ARG A 62 20.54 18.18 20.93
N VAL A 63 21.43 17.44 21.58
CA VAL A 63 21.82 16.07 21.18
C VAL A 63 20.60 15.15 21.19
N MET A 64 19.78 15.18 22.25
CA MET A 64 18.54 14.41 22.32
C MET A 64 17.61 14.71 21.13
N HIS A 65 17.41 15.99 20.82
CA HIS A 65 16.58 16.43 19.71
C HIS A 65 17.13 15.98 18.35
N GLU A 66 18.43 16.10 18.11
CA GLU A 66 19.06 15.65 16.86
C GLU A 66 18.95 14.13 16.69
N ARG A 67 19.13 13.34 17.76
CA ARG A 67 18.92 11.88 17.71
C ARG A 67 17.47 11.51 17.40
N HIS A 68 16.50 12.22 17.99
CA HIS A 68 15.08 12.06 17.68
C HIS A 68 14.76 12.42 16.21
N LEU A 69 15.33 13.51 15.70
CA LEU A 69 15.17 13.91 14.30
C LEU A 69 15.74 12.85 13.35
N ALA A 70 16.94 12.31 13.64
CA ALA A 70 17.54 11.26 12.83
C ALA A 70 16.66 10.00 12.77
N ASN A 71 16.11 9.56 13.91
CA ASN A 71 15.17 8.44 13.95
C ASN A 71 13.89 8.75 13.15
N SER A 72 13.32 9.94 13.30
CA SER A 72 12.13 10.37 12.55
C SER A 72 12.37 10.40 11.04
N GLN A 73 13.55 10.86 10.61
CA GLN A 73 13.95 10.87 9.19
C GLN A 73 14.13 9.45 8.64
N ALA A 74 14.68 8.53 9.44
CA ALA A 74 14.79 7.13 9.04
C ALA A 74 13.41 6.50 8.80
N LEU A 75 12.42 6.76 9.67
CA LEU A 75 11.05 6.30 9.47
C LEU A 75 10.46 6.85 8.17
N ALA A 76 10.75 8.11 7.82
CA ALA A 76 10.24 8.72 6.60
C ALA A 76 10.74 8.03 5.31
N LEU A 77 11.81 7.25 5.37
CA LEU A 77 12.31 6.44 4.24
C LEU A 77 11.65 5.05 4.15
N MET A 78 10.81 4.67 5.11
CA MET A 78 10.19 3.36 5.16
C MET A 78 8.76 3.41 4.62
N LEU A 79 8.41 2.51 3.70
CA LEU A 79 7.05 2.46 3.11
C LEU A 79 5.94 2.44 4.17
N ALA A 80 6.19 1.79 5.30
CA ALA A 80 5.28 1.69 6.43
C ALA A 80 4.91 3.05 7.05
N LYS A 81 5.84 4.01 7.09
CA LYS A 81 5.76 5.24 7.89
C LYS A 81 5.88 6.51 7.05
N ALA A 82 6.44 6.43 5.84
CA ALA A 82 6.56 7.53 4.91
C ALA A 82 5.21 8.18 4.61
N MET A 83 5.19 9.51 4.53
CA MET A 83 4.02 10.33 4.25
C MET A 83 4.37 11.41 3.23
N GLY A 84 3.34 11.97 2.57
CA GLY A 84 3.49 13.10 1.65
C GLY A 84 4.63 12.91 0.63
N PRO A 85 5.55 13.89 0.48
CA PRO A 85 6.64 13.83 -0.50
C PRO A 85 7.58 12.64 -0.32
N GLN A 86 7.81 12.17 0.91
CA GLN A 86 8.69 11.01 1.11
C GLN A 86 8.07 9.73 0.56
N LEU A 87 6.75 9.56 0.71
CA LEU A 87 6.04 8.44 0.10
C LEU A 87 6.04 8.54 -1.45
N ASP A 88 5.99 9.76 -1.99
CA ASP A 88 6.05 10.01 -3.43
C ASP A 88 7.41 9.64 -4.03
N HIS A 89 8.49 9.91 -3.29
CA HIS A 89 9.83 9.47 -3.67
C HIS A 89 9.95 7.94 -3.68
N LEU A 90 9.37 7.26 -2.70
CA LEU A 90 9.32 5.78 -2.70
C LEU A 90 8.53 5.24 -3.90
N GLY A 91 7.38 5.83 -4.21
CA GLY A 91 6.61 5.45 -5.40
C GLY A 91 7.35 5.67 -6.72
N SER A 92 8.29 6.61 -6.75
CA SER A 92 9.11 6.94 -7.92
C SER A 92 10.33 6.02 -8.10
N LEU A 93 10.56 5.05 -7.20
CA LEU A 93 11.69 4.12 -7.31
C LEU A 93 11.62 3.30 -8.62
N PRO A 94 12.77 2.94 -9.24
CA PRO A 94 12.80 2.32 -10.57
C PRO A 94 12.08 0.97 -10.69
N PHE A 95 11.84 0.28 -9.58
CA PHE A 95 11.12 -0.99 -9.53
C PHE A 95 9.66 -0.83 -9.08
N ILE A 96 9.25 0.37 -8.64
CA ILE A 96 7.87 0.67 -8.24
C ILE A 96 7.17 1.44 -9.36
N ARG A 97 7.73 2.57 -9.79
CA ARG A 97 7.22 3.41 -10.91
C ARG A 97 5.72 3.73 -10.84
N THR A 98 5.24 4.04 -9.63
CA THR A 98 3.82 4.30 -9.37
C THR A 98 3.68 5.68 -8.76
N SER A 99 3.22 6.66 -9.53
CA SER A 99 2.88 8.01 -9.04
C SER A 99 1.49 8.04 -8.43
N ARG A 100 1.19 9.02 -7.57
CA ARG A 100 -0.16 9.22 -7.03
C ARG A 100 -1.22 9.31 -8.12
N LYS A 101 -2.38 8.74 -7.83
CA LYS A 101 -3.56 8.88 -8.67
C LYS A 101 -4.17 10.26 -8.49
N LEU A 102 -4.31 11.00 -9.58
CA LEU A 102 -5.08 12.23 -9.63
C LEU A 102 -6.57 11.88 -9.59
N LEU A 103 -7.30 12.43 -8.62
CA LEU A 103 -8.74 12.21 -8.42
C LEU A 103 -9.58 13.34 -9.02
N ARG A 104 -9.07 14.57 -8.96
CA ARG A 104 -9.70 15.74 -9.54
C ARG A 104 -8.63 16.69 -10.04
N VAL A 105 -8.76 17.15 -11.27
CA VAL A 105 -7.93 18.23 -11.81
C VAL A 105 -8.19 19.53 -11.05
N GLU A 106 -7.19 20.41 -11.03
CA GLU A 106 -7.35 21.77 -10.50
C GLU A 106 -8.46 22.51 -11.26
N ASP A 107 -9.35 23.18 -10.53
CA ASP A 107 -10.40 24.03 -11.10
C ASP A 107 -10.13 25.51 -10.76
N LYS A 108 -9.51 26.20 -11.73
CA LYS A 108 -9.18 27.63 -11.65
C LYS A 108 -10.39 28.55 -11.87
N THR A 109 -11.57 28.00 -12.19
CA THR A 109 -12.79 28.80 -12.37
C THR A 109 -13.45 29.17 -11.05
N LYS A 110 -13.08 28.50 -9.94
CA LYS A 110 -13.54 28.81 -8.58
C LYS A 110 -12.73 29.94 -7.95
N ASN A 111 -13.32 30.67 -7.01
CA ASN A 111 -12.64 31.70 -6.22
C ASN A 111 -12.85 31.44 -4.70
N PRO A 112 -11.81 31.01 -3.96
CA PRO A 112 -10.45 30.73 -4.43
C PRO A 112 -10.39 29.51 -5.39
N PRO A 113 -9.35 29.40 -6.24
CA PRO A 113 -9.13 28.24 -7.09
C PRO A 113 -9.15 26.95 -6.29
N LEU A 114 -9.83 25.93 -6.81
CA LEU A 114 -9.93 24.63 -6.15
C LEU A 114 -8.73 23.79 -6.57
N PRO A 115 -7.81 23.41 -5.65
CA PRO A 115 -6.61 22.68 -6.02
C PRO A 115 -6.94 21.27 -6.54
N ALA A 116 -5.98 20.73 -7.29
CA ALA A 116 -5.99 19.33 -7.69
C ALA A 116 -6.07 18.42 -6.46
N GLU A 117 -6.86 17.36 -6.58
CA GLU A 117 -7.05 16.37 -5.52
C GLU A 117 -6.41 15.06 -5.94
N TYR A 118 -5.61 14.48 -5.04
CA TYR A 118 -4.92 13.21 -5.23
C TYR A 118 -5.40 12.21 -4.20
N GLU A 119 -5.16 10.92 -4.47
CA GLU A 119 -5.36 9.88 -3.46
C GLU A 119 -4.49 10.13 -2.21
N ASN A 120 -5.03 9.73 -1.06
CA ASN A 120 -4.36 9.93 0.23
C ASN A 120 -3.19 8.93 0.44
N ASP A 121 -2.38 9.17 1.47
CA ASP A 121 -1.20 8.36 1.78
C ASP A 121 -1.53 6.90 2.10
N THR A 122 -2.68 6.63 2.71
CA THR A 122 -3.09 5.26 3.06
C THR A 122 -3.42 4.46 1.81
N GLU A 123 -4.23 5.02 0.91
CA GLU A 123 -4.58 4.40 -0.37
C GLU A 123 -3.36 4.25 -1.27
N TYR A 124 -2.54 5.30 -1.36
CA TYR A 124 -1.33 5.26 -2.17
C TYR A 124 -0.36 4.19 -1.67
N ARG A 125 -0.09 4.13 -0.35
CA ARG A 125 0.77 3.11 0.25
C ARG A 125 0.26 1.70 -0.02
N ALA A 126 -1.05 1.45 0.10
CA ALA A 126 -1.63 0.15 -0.22
C ALA A 126 -1.39 -0.22 -1.69
N ARG A 127 -1.51 0.75 -2.62
CA ARG A 127 -1.22 0.54 -4.04
C ARG A 127 0.28 0.31 -4.30
N LEU A 128 1.17 0.97 -3.55
CA LEU A 128 2.62 0.74 -3.64
C LEU A 128 3.01 -0.68 -3.19
N GLN A 129 2.36 -1.23 -2.14
CA GLN A 129 2.60 -2.61 -1.71
C GLN A 129 2.24 -3.63 -2.81
N LEU A 130 1.19 -3.34 -3.60
CA LEU A 130 0.75 -4.18 -4.72
C LEU A 130 1.56 -3.96 -6.01
N ALA A 131 2.36 -2.89 -6.11
CA ALA A 131 3.01 -2.52 -7.36
C ALA A 131 3.93 -3.61 -7.92
N LEU A 132 4.61 -4.35 -7.04
CA LEU A 132 5.47 -5.47 -7.46
C LEU A 132 4.67 -6.66 -8.01
N GLU A 133 3.47 -6.92 -7.49
CA GLU A 133 2.60 -7.98 -8.02
C GLU A 133 2.11 -7.64 -9.43
N GLY A 134 1.92 -6.35 -9.74
CA GLY A 134 1.57 -5.86 -11.08
C GLY A 134 2.59 -6.12 -12.18
N TYR A 135 3.82 -6.56 -11.87
CA TYR A 135 4.77 -6.99 -12.91
C TYR A 135 4.55 -8.43 -13.36
N SER A 136 3.75 -9.20 -12.63
CA SER A 136 3.51 -10.60 -12.98
C SER A 136 2.50 -10.72 -14.12
N THR A 137 2.92 -11.40 -15.19
CA THR A 137 2.05 -11.78 -16.30
C THR A 137 1.38 -13.14 -16.08
N ALA A 138 1.56 -13.75 -14.90
CA ALA A 138 0.99 -15.05 -14.54
C ALA A 138 -0.37 -14.93 -13.81
N GLY A 139 -0.93 -13.72 -13.73
CA GLY A 139 -2.27 -13.46 -13.20
C GLY A 139 -2.47 -13.69 -11.70
N PRO A 140 -1.53 -13.32 -10.81
CA PRO A 140 -1.81 -13.36 -9.38
C PRO A 140 -2.92 -12.36 -9.05
N ILE A 141 -3.67 -12.65 -7.99
CA ILE A 141 -4.79 -11.82 -7.53
C ILE A 141 -4.38 -10.35 -7.36
N GLY A 142 -3.22 -10.06 -6.75
CA GLY A 142 -2.81 -8.67 -6.54
C GLY A 142 -2.35 -7.94 -7.81
N ALA A 143 -1.98 -8.63 -8.89
CA ALA A 143 -1.75 -7.98 -10.19
C ALA A 143 -3.06 -7.39 -10.72
N TYR A 144 -4.13 -8.20 -10.72
CA TYR A 144 -5.46 -7.74 -11.12
C TYR A 144 -5.96 -6.60 -10.24
N ILE A 145 -5.74 -6.69 -8.92
CA ILE A 145 -6.10 -5.61 -8.00
C ILE A 145 -5.33 -4.33 -8.34
N TYR A 146 -4.00 -4.41 -8.49
CA TYR A 146 -3.15 -3.26 -8.81
C TYR A 146 -3.59 -2.57 -10.11
N HIS A 147 -3.73 -3.34 -11.20
CA HIS A 147 -4.11 -2.80 -12.50
C HIS A 147 -5.54 -2.27 -12.53
N GLY A 148 -6.47 -2.94 -11.82
CA GLY A 148 -7.85 -2.52 -11.70
C GLY A 148 -8.01 -1.22 -10.91
N LEU A 149 -7.30 -1.10 -9.78
CA LEU A 149 -7.21 0.16 -9.04
C LEU A 149 -6.66 1.27 -9.93
N ALA A 150 -5.64 1.02 -10.74
CA ALA A 150 -5.03 2.02 -11.60
C ALA A 150 -5.91 2.43 -12.82
N ALA A 151 -6.94 1.67 -13.15
CA ALA A 151 -7.68 1.83 -14.40
C ALA A 151 -8.47 3.15 -14.49
N HIS A 152 -8.98 3.67 -13.36
CA HIS A 152 -9.76 4.90 -13.34
C HIS A 152 -9.69 5.61 -11.99
N GLN A 153 -9.81 6.94 -11.98
CA GLN A 153 -9.71 7.76 -10.77
C GLN A 153 -10.80 7.43 -9.73
N ASP A 154 -12.02 7.16 -10.21
CA ASP A 154 -13.17 6.85 -9.37
C ASP A 154 -13.20 5.41 -8.83
N VAL A 155 -12.22 4.55 -9.16
CA VAL A 155 -12.09 3.23 -8.52
C VAL A 155 -11.56 3.43 -7.10
N LYS A 156 -12.38 3.07 -6.12
CA LYS A 156 -12.04 3.06 -4.70
C LYS A 156 -11.36 1.76 -4.29
N ASP A 157 -11.97 0.66 -4.69
CA ASP A 157 -11.53 -0.69 -4.36
C ASP A 157 -11.92 -1.67 -5.47
N ILE A 158 -11.23 -2.79 -5.53
CA ILE A 158 -11.53 -3.88 -6.46
C ILE A 158 -11.29 -5.22 -5.76
N ALA A 159 -12.26 -6.11 -5.88
CA ALA A 159 -12.13 -7.49 -5.43
C ALA A 159 -12.05 -8.41 -6.65
N ILE A 160 -11.17 -9.40 -6.53
CA ILE A 160 -10.93 -10.42 -7.55
C ILE A 160 -11.21 -11.77 -6.91
N ASP A 161 -11.98 -12.58 -7.60
CA ASP A 161 -12.37 -13.92 -7.18
C ASP A 161 -12.38 -14.86 -8.41
N ALA A 162 -12.50 -16.16 -8.18
CA ALA A 162 -12.55 -17.14 -9.25
C ALA A 162 -13.54 -18.28 -8.94
N PRO A 163 -14.30 -18.75 -9.93
CA PRO A 163 -15.16 -19.91 -9.75
C PRO A 163 -14.33 -21.18 -9.52
N THR A 164 -14.91 -22.12 -8.79
CA THR A 164 -14.29 -23.43 -8.54
C THR A 164 -15.13 -24.55 -9.14
N PHE A 165 -14.43 -25.59 -9.58
CA PHE A 165 -15.03 -26.70 -10.31
C PHE A 165 -14.54 -28.03 -9.76
N SER A 166 -15.46 -28.99 -9.69
CA SER A 166 -15.16 -30.38 -9.39
C SER A 166 -15.44 -31.24 -10.61
N ARG A 167 -14.75 -32.39 -10.68
CA ARG A 167 -15.03 -33.38 -11.72
C ARG A 167 -16.41 -33.98 -11.47
N TYR A 168 -17.29 -33.86 -12.46
CA TYR A 168 -18.59 -34.49 -12.40
C TYR A 168 -18.44 -36.01 -12.49
N LYS A 169 -19.01 -36.72 -11.52
CA LYS A 169 -19.05 -38.19 -11.54
C LYS A 169 -20.16 -38.66 -12.48
N VAL A 170 -19.76 -38.97 -13.71
CA VAL A 170 -20.69 -39.41 -14.77
C VAL A 170 -21.30 -40.77 -14.41
N PRO A 171 -22.64 -40.90 -14.39
CA PRO A 171 -23.30 -42.19 -14.27
C PRO A 171 -22.97 -43.12 -15.46
N PRO A 172 -22.86 -44.45 -15.26
CA PRO A 172 -22.53 -45.40 -16.32
C PRO A 172 -23.45 -45.33 -17.55
N SER A 173 -24.72 -44.96 -17.36
CA SER A 173 -25.72 -44.81 -18.43
C SER A 173 -25.39 -43.70 -19.43
N VAL A 174 -24.67 -42.66 -18.99
CA VAL A 174 -24.28 -41.50 -19.82
C VAL A 174 -22.83 -41.62 -20.27
N ALA A 175 -22.00 -42.39 -19.55
CA ALA A 175 -20.59 -42.58 -19.91
C ALA A 175 -20.39 -43.17 -21.32
N ALA A 176 -21.30 -44.06 -21.75
CA ALA A 176 -21.24 -44.69 -23.07
C ALA A 176 -21.53 -43.73 -24.25
N SER A 177 -22.20 -42.60 -24.01
CA SER A 177 -22.48 -41.59 -25.03
C SER A 177 -21.46 -40.45 -25.07
N LEU A 178 -20.52 -40.41 -24.12
CA LEU A 178 -19.48 -39.39 -24.07
C LEU A 178 -18.26 -39.80 -24.93
N PRO A 179 -17.57 -38.83 -25.55
CA PRO A 179 -16.27 -39.07 -26.18
C PRO A 179 -15.26 -39.67 -25.20
N SER A 180 -14.34 -40.50 -25.72
CA SER A 180 -13.36 -41.27 -24.93
C SER A 180 -12.42 -40.43 -24.05
N HIS A 181 -12.34 -39.12 -24.25
CA HIS A 181 -11.49 -38.20 -23.48
C HIS A 181 -12.26 -37.00 -22.90
N ALA A 182 -13.60 -37.06 -22.86
CA ALA A 182 -14.41 -35.96 -22.32
C ALA A 182 -14.31 -35.91 -20.79
N LEU A 183 -14.06 -34.71 -20.26
CA LEU A 183 -14.12 -34.43 -18.84
C LEU A 183 -15.29 -33.48 -18.58
N LEU A 184 -16.26 -33.94 -17.80
CA LEU A 184 -17.38 -33.11 -17.36
C LEU A 184 -17.03 -32.46 -16.02
N LEU A 185 -17.33 -31.17 -15.93
CA LEU A 185 -17.14 -30.37 -14.73
C LEU A 185 -18.50 -29.93 -14.19
N THR A 186 -18.60 -29.88 -12.87
CA THR A 186 -19.65 -29.17 -12.15
C THR A 186 -19.08 -27.93 -11.50
N THR A 187 -19.84 -26.85 -11.52
CA THR A 187 -19.50 -25.62 -10.80
C THR A 187 -19.86 -25.78 -9.33
N ASP A 188 -18.88 -25.67 -8.46
CA ASP A 188 -19.08 -25.73 -7.01
C ASP A 188 -19.32 -24.32 -6.44
N TYR A 189 -18.65 -23.32 -7.01
CA TYR A 189 -18.79 -21.90 -6.69
C TYR A 189 -18.66 -21.07 -7.97
N ASP A 190 -19.58 -20.13 -8.19
CA ASP A 190 -19.65 -19.35 -9.42
C ASP A 190 -18.95 -17.99 -9.36
N ALA A 191 -18.51 -17.56 -8.18
CA ALA A 191 -17.95 -16.22 -7.95
C ALA A 191 -18.83 -15.07 -8.46
N GLY A 192 -20.17 -15.27 -8.51
CA GLY A 192 -21.13 -14.29 -9.01
C GLY A 192 -21.16 -14.13 -10.53
N LEU A 193 -20.52 -15.05 -11.29
CA LEU A 193 -20.53 -15.04 -12.75
C LEU A 193 -21.72 -15.81 -13.32
N THR A 194 -22.18 -15.40 -14.51
CA THR A 194 -23.19 -16.14 -15.27
C THR A 194 -22.51 -17.18 -16.16
N ASN A 195 -22.82 -18.47 -15.96
CA ASN A 195 -22.22 -19.61 -16.67
C ASN A 195 -20.68 -19.66 -16.56
N PRO A 196 -20.13 -19.79 -15.34
CA PRO A 196 -18.70 -19.79 -15.11
C PRO A 196 -18.02 -20.98 -15.81
N ALA A 197 -16.85 -20.71 -16.39
CA ALA A 197 -15.96 -21.68 -16.99
C ALA A 197 -14.56 -21.62 -16.36
N PRO A 198 -13.78 -22.72 -16.42
CA PRO A 198 -12.38 -22.68 -16.02
C PRO A 198 -11.61 -21.58 -16.77
N GLY A 199 -10.84 -20.79 -16.02
CA GLY A 199 -10.13 -19.62 -16.54
C GLY A 199 -10.89 -18.30 -16.38
N ASP A 200 -12.15 -18.31 -15.96
CA ASP A 200 -12.86 -17.07 -15.68
C ASP A 200 -12.34 -16.40 -14.40
N VAL A 201 -12.24 -15.08 -14.45
CA VAL A 201 -11.84 -14.24 -13.32
C VAL A 201 -12.98 -13.27 -13.02
N ALA A 202 -13.52 -13.32 -11.81
CA ALA A 202 -14.63 -12.49 -11.39
C ALA A 202 -14.12 -11.17 -10.81
N ILE A 203 -14.56 -10.06 -11.38
CA ILE A 203 -14.18 -8.70 -10.97
C ILE A 203 -15.37 -8.02 -10.29
N THR A 204 -15.15 -7.49 -9.09
CA THR A 204 -16.10 -6.58 -8.42
C THR A 204 -15.45 -5.24 -8.18
N VAL A 205 -16.07 -4.15 -8.66
CA VAL A 205 -15.53 -2.79 -8.55
C VAL A 205 -16.38 -1.96 -7.59
N LEU A 206 -15.71 -1.27 -6.67
CA LEU A 206 -16.31 -0.27 -5.78
C LEU A 206 -15.91 1.15 -6.25
N SER A 207 -16.92 1.98 -6.49
CA SER A 207 -16.73 3.40 -6.86
C SER A 207 -16.49 4.29 -5.64
N ARG A 208 -15.76 5.39 -5.84
CA ARG A 208 -15.61 6.48 -4.88
C ARG A 208 -16.84 7.39 -4.82
N LYS A 209 -17.60 7.44 -5.91
CA LYS A 209 -18.75 8.33 -6.10
C LYS A 209 -20.06 7.62 -5.80
N ASP A 210 -21.11 8.42 -5.61
CA ASP A 210 -22.49 7.99 -5.39
C ASP A 210 -22.60 6.99 -4.22
N ASN A 211 -23.38 5.93 -4.40
CA ASN A 211 -23.57 4.85 -3.42
C ASN A 211 -22.54 3.72 -3.56
N GLY A 212 -21.38 3.99 -4.17
CA GLY A 212 -20.35 2.98 -4.44
C GLY A 212 -20.56 2.20 -5.74
N LYS A 213 -21.67 2.43 -6.47
CA LYS A 213 -21.89 1.82 -7.78
C LYS A 213 -21.01 2.48 -8.86
N PRO A 214 -20.21 1.71 -9.62
CA PRO A 214 -19.40 2.24 -10.71
C PRO A 214 -20.27 2.65 -11.90
N THR A 215 -19.93 3.76 -12.54
CA THR A 215 -20.56 4.19 -13.80
C THR A 215 -20.11 3.29 -14.96
N SER A 216 -20.79 3.38 -16.11
CA SER A 216 -20.39 2.65 -17.31
C SER A 216 -18.95 2.96 -17.73
N ASP A 217 -18.48 4.18 -17.49
CA ASP A 217 -17.15 4.61 -17.93
C ASP A 217 -16.06 4.02 -17.02
N VAL A 218 -16.33 3.94 -15.71
CA VAL A 218 -15.46 3.20 -14.77
C VAL A 218 -15.38 1.73 -15.16
N MET A 219 -16.52 1.09 -15.43
CA MET A 219 -16.57 -0.33 -15.82
C MET A 219 -15.84 -0.58 -17.14
N LYS A 220 -16.00 0.28 -18.14
CA LYS A 220 -15.27 0.19 -19.41
C LYS A 220 -13.76 0.34 -19.21
N ALA A 221 -13.33 1.33 -18.42
CA ALA A 221 -11.91 1.56 -18.14
C ALA A 221 -11.26 0.36 -17.44
N VAL A 222 -11.93 -0.20 -16.42
CA VAL A 222 -11.45 -1.40 -15.72
C VAL A 222 -11.40 -2.60 -16.66
N SER A 223 -12.47 -2.84 -17.45
CA SER A 223 -12.51 -3.97 -18.39
C SER A 223 -11.41 -3.87 -19.44
N LEU A 224 -11.21 -2.70 -20.03
CA LEU A 224 -10.15 -2.44 -21.01
C LEU A 224 -8.77 -2.70 -20.41
N ARG A 225 -8.54 -2.22 -19.19
CA ARG A 225 -7.24 -2.37 -18.52
C ARG A 225 -6.94 -3.82 -18.14
N LEU A 226 -7.93 -4.55 -17.61
CA LEU A 226 -7.74 -5.92 -17.13
C LEU A 226 -7.77 -6.97 -18.25
N ASN A 227 -8.29 -6.63 -19.43
CA ASN A 227 -8.24 -7.48 -20.63
C ASN A 227 -7.13 -7.09 -21.60
N ASP A 228 -6.22 -6.19 -21.22
CA ASP A 228 -5.02 -5.88 -21.98
C ASP A 228 -4.09 -7.09 -22.01
N ASP A 229 -3.64 -7.49 -23.20
CA ASP A 229 -2.76 -8.66 -23.41
C ASP A 229 -1.41 -8.54 -22.68
N ALA A 230 -0.99 -7.32 -22.34
CA ALA A 230 0.22 -7.09 -21.54
C ALA A 230 0.02 -7.36 -20.04
N ILE A 231 -1.24 -7.46 -19.58
CA ILE A 231 -1.62 -7.63 -18.17
C ILE A 231 -2.21 -9.02 -17.93
N ARG A 232 -3.16 -9.42 -18.78
CA ARG A 232 -3.93 -10.63 -18.62
C ARG A 232 -3.15 -11.85 -19.10
N PRO A 233 -3.04 -12.93 -18.32
CA PRO A 233 -2.60 -14.21 -18.83
C PRO A 233 -3.47 -14.68 -19.99
N LEU A 234 -2.86 -15.44 -20.91
CA LEU A 234 -3.53 -15.88 -22.13
C LEU A 234 -4.82 -16.69 -21.88
N THR A 235 -4.87 -17.45 -20.78
CA THR A 235 -5.98 -18.34 -20.45
C THR A 235 -7.10 -17.68 -19.68
N ASP A 236 -6.86 -16.49 -19.12
CA ASP A 236 -7.78 -15.87 -18.18
C ASP A 236 -8.87 -15.10 -18.92
N ARG A 237 -10.07 -15.04 -18.33
CA ARG A 237 -11.22 -14.29 -18.86
C ARG A 237 -11.83 -13.41 -17.76
N PRO A 238 -11.23 -12.23 -17.50
CA PRO A 238 -11.75 -11.27 -16.55
C PRO A 238 -13.08 -10.69 -17.01
N SER A 239 -14.10 -10.91 -16.19
CA SER A 239 -15.46 -10.41 -16.40
C SER A 239 -16.06 -9.93 -15.08
N PHE A 240 -17.06 -9.05 -15.16
CA PHE A 240 -17.67 -8.49 -13.97
C PHE A 240 -18.64 -9.49 -13.33
N ALA A 241 -18.49 -9.68 -12.02
CA ALA A 241 -19.50 -10.38 -11.24
C ALA A 241 -20.82 -9.59 -11.25
N LEU A 242 -21.94 -10.30 -11.17
CA LEU A 242 -23.25 -9.70 -11.00
C LEU A 242 -23.24 -8.90 -9.69
N GLN A 243 -23.42 -7.59 -9.79
CA GLN A 243 -23.57 -6.74 -8.61
C GLN A 243 -24.90 -7.06 -7.94
N LEU A 244 -24.85 -7.47 -6.66
CA LEU A 244 -26.04 -7.56 -5.82
C LEU A 244 -26.69 -6.16 -5.78
N SER A 245 -27.95 -6.09 -6.23
CA SER A 245 -28.78 -4.89 -6.27
C SER A 245 -29.14 -4.39 -4.88
#